data_AF-A0A091C1N2-F1
#
_entry.id   AF-A0A091C1N2-F1
#
_cell.length_a   1.000
_cell.length_b   1.000
_cell.length_c   1.000
_cell.angle_alpha   90.00
_cell.angle_beta   90.00
_cell.angle_gamma   90.00
#
_symmetry.space_group_name_H-M   'P 1'
#
loop_
_entity.id
_entity.type
_entity.pdbx_description
1 polymer ?
#
loop_
_entity_poly.entity_id
_entity_poly.type
_entity_poly.pdbx_seq_one_letter_code
_entity_poly.pdbx_strand_id
1 'polypeptide(L)'
;MTAGKKSFVQSKEQQKQVRSLQRKITQIEEQLSSTEEKISQIENEMTASENLDDPIKLNELDQNLQSTKQQQDDLTEEWENLSIQLEELESQN
;
A
#
# COMPACT_ATOMS: atom_id res chain seq x y z
N MET A 1 38.57 18.01 13.19
CA MET A 1 37.79 16.76 13.14
C MET A 1 37.32 16.54 11.71
N THR A 2 37.52 15.34 11.17
CA THR A 2 37.65 15.05 9.73
C THR A 2 36.32 15.01 8.98
N ALA A 3 36.23 15.80 7.90
CA ALA A 3 35.08 15.83 6.99
C ALA A 3 34.67 14.42 6.46
N GLY A 4 35.64 13.52 6.29
CA GLY A 4 35.39 12.14 5.82
C GLY A 4 34.63 11.23 6.80
N LYS A 5 34.62 11.52 8.10
CA LYS A 5 33.76 10.77 9.05
C LYS A 5 32.31 11.25 8.96
N LYS A 6 32.08 12.53 8.66
CA LYS A 6 30.75 13.12 8.57
C LYS A 6 30.01 12.63 7.32
N SER A 7 30.69 12.55 6.18
CA SER A 7 30.12 12.01 4.93
C SER A 7 29.80 10.51 5.00
N PHE A 8 30.65 9.72 5.66
CA PHE A 8 30.42 8.28 5.81
C PHE A 8 29.21 7.96 6.70
N VAL A 9 29.02 8.71 7.80
CA VAL A 9 27.85 8.55 8.67
C VAL A 9 26.57 8.98 7.95
N GLN A 10 26.63 10.06 7.16
CA GLN A 10 25.51 10.54 6.36
C GLN A 10 25.06 9.51 5.29
N SER A 11 26.02 8.94 4.55
CA SER A 11 25.75 7.90 3.55
C SER A 11 25.16 6.63 4.15
N LYS A 12 25.60 6.22 5.34
CA LYS A 12 25.02 5.06 6.05
C LYS A 12 23.59 5.29 6.50
N GLU A 13 23.27 6.48 7.01
CA GLU A 13 21.91 6.80 7.45
C GLU A 13 20.96 6.89 6.24
N GLN A 14 21.40 7.48 5.13
CA GLN A 14 20.64 7.49 3.88
C GLN A 14 20.36 6.06 3.36
N GLN A 15 21.37 5.18 3.33
CA GLN A 15 21.15 3.78 2.92
C GLN A 15 20.15 3.04 3.81
N LYS A 16 20.13 3.35 5.11
CA LYS A 16 19.15 2.78 6.04
C LYS A 16 17.73 3.29 5.74
N GLN A 17 17.58 4.57 5.42
CA GLN A 17 16.29 5.17 5.04
C GLN A 17 15.77 4.57 3.73
N VAL A 18 16.61 4.47 2.69
CA VAL A 18 16.29 3.81 1.41
C VAL A 18 15.76 2.40 1.63
N ARG A 19 16.49 1.56 2.40
CA ARG A 19 16.05 0.19 2.71
C ARG A 19 14.75 0.16 3.50
N SER A 20 14.50 1.15 4.35
CA SER A 20 13.25 1.24 5.10
C SER A 20 12.08 1.59 4.19
N LEU A 21 12.25 2.54 3.27
CA LEU A 21 11.22 2.93 2.31
C LEU A 21 10.90 1.78 1.36
N GLN A 22 11.92 1.13 0.79
CA GLN A 22 11.75 -0.03 -0.09
C GLN A 22 10.93 -1.14 0.58
N ARG A 23 11.21 -1.45 1.86
CA ARG A 23 10.42 -2.44 2.62
C ARG A 23 8.97 -2.03 2.81
N LYS A 24 8.71 -0.74 3.09
CA LYS A 24 7.34 -0.24 3.23
C LYS A 24 6.59 -0.30 1.91
N ILE A 25 7.23 0.09 0.81
CA ILE A 25 6.68 -0.01 -0.54
C ILE A 25 6.27 -1.45 -0.85
N THR A 26 7.17 -2.43 -0.63
CA THR A 26 6.84 -3.85 -0.81
C THR A 26 5.68 -4.30 0.06
N GLN A 27 5.59 -3.84 1.31
CA GLN A 27 4.45 -4.17 2.18
C GLN A 27 3.13 -3.59 1.67
N ILE A 28 3.14 -2.37 1.14
CA ILE A 28 1.95 -1.76 0.55
C ILE A 28 1.55 -2.49 -0.73
N GLU A 29 2.50 -2.90 -1.57
CA GLU A 29 2.24 -3.71 -2.76
C GLU A 29 1.57 -5.05 -2.41
N GLU A 30 2.05 -5.73 -1.37
CA GLU A 30 1.41 -6.93 -0.83
C GLU A 30 -0.01 -6.65 -0.31
N GLN A 31 -0.22 -5.53 0.37
CA GLN A 31 -1.53 -5.11 0.86
C GLN A 31 -2.50 -4.75 -0.27
N LEU A 32 -2.03 -4.08 -1.33
CA LEU A 32 -2.80 -3.77 -2.52
C LEU A 32 -3.24 -5.06 -3.22
N SER A 33 -2.33 -6.01 -3.41
CA SER A 33 -2.66 -7.32 -3.98
C SER A 33 -3.73 -8.05 -3.14
N SER A 34 -3.60 -8.05 -1.81
CA SER A 34 -4.60 -8.66 -0.93
C SER A 34 -5.96 -7.94 -0.96
N THR A 35 -5.93 -6.61 -1.09
CA THR A 35 -7.13 -5.78 -1.20
C THR A 35 -7.86 -6.06 -2.51
N GLU A 36 -7.14 -6.22 -3.61
CA GLU A 36 -7.69 -6.60 -4.92
C GLU A 36 -8.34 -7.99 -4.89
N GLU A 37 -7.67 -8.98 -4.28
CA GLU A 37 -8.25 -10.31 -4.09
C GLU A 37 -9.54 -10.26 -3.28
N LYS A 38 -9.56 -9.45 -2.21
CA LYS A 38 -10.75 -9.26 -1.37
C LYS A 38 -11.89 -8.58 -2.13
N ILE A 39 -11.61 -7.57 -2.95
CA ILE A 39 -12.61 -6.92 -3.82
C ILE A 39 -13.22 -7.96 -4.76
N SER A 40 -12.39 -8.74 -5.45
CA SER A 40 -12.85 -9.80 -6.35
C SER A 40 -13.71 -10.84 -5.62
N GLN A 41 -13.31 -11.23 -4.41
CA GLN A 41 -14.10 -12.15 -3.59
C GLN A 41 -15.48 -11.57 -3.25
N ILE A 42 -15.55 -10.33 -2.79
CA ILE A 42 -16.81 -9.66 -2.46
C ILE A 42 -17.71 -9.54 -3.69
N GLU A 43 -17.16 -9.14 -4.84
CA GLU A 43 -17.91 -9.05 -6.09
C GLU A 43 -18.47 -10.41 -6.52
N ASN A 44 -17.69 -11.49 -6.38
CA ASN A 44 -18.17 -12.85 -6.63
C ASN A 44 -19.29 -13.25 -5.66
N GLU A 45 -19.14 -12.95 -4.36
CA GLU A 45 -20.17 -13.21 -3.35
C GLU A 45 -21.47 -12.44 -3.66
N MET A 46 -21.40 -11.20 -4.13
CA MET A 46 -22.58 -10.42 -4.52
C MET A 46 -23.33 -11.05 -5.70
N THR A 47 -22.65 -11.79 -6.58
CA THR A 47 -23.29 -12.50 -7.71
C THR A 47 -23.77 -13.91 -7.35
N ALA A 48 -23.45 -14.41 -6.15
CA ALA A 48 -23.86 -15.74 -5.73
C ALA A 48 -25.39 -15.77 -5.51
N SER A 49 -26.04 -16.80 -6.07
CA SER A 49 -27.52 -16.94 -6.02
C SER A 49 -28.08 -16.94 -4.60
N GLU A 50 -27.33 -17.42 -3.62
CA GLU A 50 -27.69 -17.40 -2.19
C GLU A 50 -27.77 -16.00 -1.59
N ASN A 51 -27.07 -15.02 -2.17
CA ASN A 51 -27.02 -13.64 -1.68
C ASN A 51 -27.96 -12.73 -2.47
N LEU A 52 -28.28 -13.06 -3.72
CA LEU A 52 -29.17 -12.26 -4.58
C LEU A 52 -30.59 -12.10 -4.00
N ASP A 53 -31.06 -13.09 -3.24
CA ASP A 53 -32.37 -13.06 -2.60
C ASP A 53 -32.35 -12.44 -1.19
N ASP A 54 -31.18 -11.98 -0.70
CA ASP A 54 -30.99 -11.35 0.61
C ASP A 54 -30.49 -9.89 0.47
N PRO A 55 -31.41 -8.90 0.42
CA PRO A 55 -31.06 -7.48 0.30
C PRO A 55 -30.22 -6.94 1.46
N ILE A 56 -30.33 -7.52 2.66
CA ILE A 56 -29.54 -7.09 3.82
C ILE A 56 -28.08 -7.50 3.59
N LYS A 57 -27.86 -8.77 3.23
CA LYS A 57 -26.53 -9.29 2.94
C LYS A 57 -25.88 -8.59 1.74
N LEU A 58 -26.64 -8.27 0.69
CA LEU A 58 -26.13 -7.47 -0.43
C LEU A 58 -25.70 -6.06 -0.01
N ASN A 59 -26.43 -5.43 0.91
CA ASN A 59 -26.03 -4.11 1.42
C ASN A 59 -24.74 -4.19 2.26
N GLU A 60 -24.59 -5.22 3.09
CA GLU A 60 -23.36 -5.46 3.86
C GLU A 60 -22.16 -5.71 2.95
N LEU A 61 -22.35 -6.52 1.90
CA LEU A 61 -21.32 -6.78 0.89
C LEU A 61 -20.95 -5.50 0.13
N ASP A 62 -21.92 -4.68 -0.27
CA ASP A 62 -21.67 -3.40 -0.93
C ASP A 62 -20.91 -2.43 0.00
N GLN A 63 -21.29 -2.30 1.28
CA GLN A 63 -20.55 -1.47 2.24
C GLN A 63 -19.10 -1.96 2.41
N ASN A 64 -18.88 -3.27 2.50
CA ASN A 64 -17.54 -3.86 2.59
C ASN A 64 -16.74 -3.61 1.30
N LEU A 65 -17.38 -3.70 0.13
CA LEU A 65 -16.78 -3.39 -1.16
C LEU A 65 -16.32 -1.93 -1.22
N GLN A 66 -17.18 -0.98 -0.86
CA GLN A 66 -16.86 0.45 -0.84
C GLN A 66 -15.71 0.74 0.15
N SER A 67 -15.76 0.17 1.36
CA SER A 67 -14.69 0.34 2.33
C SER A 67 -13.36 -0.25 1.87
N THR A 68 -13.39 -1.39 1.17
CA THR A 68 -12.18 -2.05 0.67
C THR A 68 -11.61 -1.29 -0.53
N LYS A 69 -12.45 -0.71 -1.39
CA LYS A 69 -12.02 0.19 -2.47
C LYS A 69 -11.41 1.49 -1.94
N GLN A 70 -12.00 2.09 -0.91
CA GLN A 70 -11.40 3.25 -0.23
C GLN A 70 -10.02 2.90 0.36
N GLN A 71 -9.88 1.73 0.98
CA GLN A 71 -8.58 1.27 1.47
C GLN A 71 -7.56 1.09 0.33
N GLN A 72 -7.99 0.60 -0.84
CA GLN A 72 -7.13 0.49 -2.02
C GLN A 72 -6.62 1.87 -2.48
N ASP A 73 -7.51 2.86 -2.51
CA ASP A 73 -7.18 4.24 -2.89
C ASP A 73 -6.16 4.84 -1.91
N ASP A 74 -6.40 4.70 -0.60
CA ASP A 74 -5.50 5.21 0.45
C ASP A 74 -4.10 4.55 0.37
N LEU A 75 -4.06 3.23 0.14
CA LEU A 75 -2.80 2.49 -0.04
C LEU A 75 -2.06 2.92 -1.31
N THR A 76 -2.79 3.22 -2.38
CA THR A 76 -2.20 3.69 -3.64
C THR A 76 -1.56 5.07 -3.44
N GLU A 77 -2.25 5.98 -2.77
CA GLU A 77 -1.71 7.30 -2.42
C GLU A 77 -0.46 7.17 -1.51
N GLU A 78 -0.49 6.27 -0.53
CA GLU A 78 0.68 6.02 0.33
C GLU A 78 1.87 5.45 -0.48
N TRP A 79 1.62 4.50 -1.38
CA TRP A 79 2.64 3.93 -2.25
C TRP A 79 3.28 5.00 -3.14
N GLU A 80 2.48 5.87 -3.75
CA GLU A 80 2.97 6.98 -4.58
C GLU A 80 3.86 7.92 -3.78
N ASN A 81 3.38 8.35 -2.60
CA ASN A 81 4.13 9.23 -1.72
C ASN A 81 5.47 8.63 -1.25
N LEU A 82 5.49 7.34 -0.93
CA LEU A 82 6.72 6.65 -0.54
C LEU A 82 7.68 6.45 -1.71
N SER A 83 7.15 6.21 -2.91
CA SER A 83 7.94 6.06 -4.14
C SER A 83 8.63 7.37 -4.52
N ILE A 84 7.91 8.51 -4.41
CA ILE A 84 8.50 9.85 -4.61
C ILE A 84 9.61 10.10 -3.57
N GLN A 85 9.35 9.83 -2.28
CA GLN A 85 10.36 10.00 -1.23
C GLN A 85 11.61 9.13 -1.46
N LEU A 86 11.42 7.91 -1.98
CA LEU A 86 12.52 7.02 -2.32
C LEU A 86 13.35 7.61 -3.48
N GLU A 87 12.70 8.06 -4.55
CA GLU A 87 13.36 8.69 -5.70
C GLU A 87 14.13 9.96 -5.28
N GLU A 88 13.54 10.80 -4.43
CA GLU A 88 14.21 11.99 -3.88
C GLU A 88 15.46 11.63 -3.07
N LEU A 89 15.42 10.57 -2.27
CA LEU A 89 16.58 10.13 -1.49
C LEU A 89 17.67 9.50 -2.36
N GLU A 90 17.29 8.76 -3.39
CA GLU A 90 18.23 8.13 -4.32
C GLU A 90 18.88 9.16 -5.25
N SER A 91 18.17 10.20 -5.66
CA SER A 91 18.68 11.31 -6.49
C SER A 91 19.58 12.30 -5.73
N GLN A 92 19.52 12.33 -4.40
CA GLN A 92 20.41 13.14 -3.54
C GLN A 92 21.77 12.49 -3.24
N ASN A 93 22.05 11.32 -3.83
CA ASN A 93 23.24 10.50 -3.61
C ASN A 93 24.26 10.66 -4.75
#